data_AF-A0A960ILB8-F1
#
_entry.id   AF-A0A960ILB8-F1
#
_cell.length_a   1.000
_cell.length_b   1.000
_cell.length_c   1.000
_cell.angle_alpha   90.00
_cell.angle_beta   90.00
_cell.angle_gamma   90.00
#
_symmetry.space_group_name_H-M   'P 1'
#
loop_
_entity.id
_entity.type
_entity.pdbx_description
1 polymer ?
#
loop_
_entity_poly.entity_id
_entity_poly.type
_entity_poly.pdbx_seq_one_letter_code
_entity_poly.pdbx_strand_id
1 'polypeptide(L)'
;MLDGDAVPAKIKVIGVGGGGGNAVNRMIAANLRGIEFIAANTDLQALAKCKAPTKLQLGLQITRGLGAGADPEVGRKAALEDTEQVLEMLDGADMIFLTAGMGG
;
A
#
# COMPACT_ATOMS: atom_id res chain seq x y z
N MET A 1 33.77 6.28 23.54
CA MET A 1 32.56 7.05 23.23
C MET A 1 32.50 7.07 21.71
N LEU A 2 31.77 6.10 21.14
CA LEU A 2 31.60 5.98 19.70
C LEU A 2 30.22 6.56 19.37
N ASP A 3 30.16 7.24 18.24
CA ASP A 3 29.06 8.09 17.78
C ASP A 3 27.68 7.44 17.96
N GLY A 4 26.69 8.24 18.34
CA GLY A 4 25.33 7.78 18.63
C GLY A 4 24.74 6.99 17.46
N ASP A 5 24.41 5.73 17.72
CA ASP A 5 23.64 4.87 16.83
C ASP A 5 22.31 5.57 16.51
N ALA A 6 22.28 6.27 15.38
CA ALA A 6 21.03 6.78 14.84
C ALA A 6 20.21 5.55 14.44
N VAL A 7 19.14 5.27 15.19
CA VAL A 7 18.19 4.21 14.85
C VAL A 7 17.73 4.47 13.41
N PRO A 8 17.93 3.51 12.48
CA PRO A 8 17.54 3.72 11.09
C PRO A 8 16.03 3.94 11.01
N ALA A 9 15.61 5.02 10.35
CA ALA A 9 14.21 5.37 10.21
C ALA A 9 13.42 4.24 9.54
N LYS A 10 12.27 3.90 10.10
CA LYS A 10 11.35 2.89 9.60
C LYS A 10 10.51 3.48 8.47
N ILE A 11 10.90 3.20 7.22
CA ILE A 11 10.22 3.70 6.03
C ILE A 11 9.25 2.65 5.50
N LYS A 12 7.99 3.04 5.30
CA LYS A 12 6.98 2.22 4.61
C LYS A 12 6.57 2.86 3.28
N VAL A 13 6.49 2.06 2.22
CA VAL A 13 5.97 2.48 0.91
C VAL A 13 4.69 1.70 0.61
N ILE A 14 3.61 2.43 0.36
CA ILE A 14 2.28 1.88 0.16
C ILE A 14 1.83 2.18 -1.27
N GLY A 15 1.70 1.12 -2.07
CA GLY A 15 1.14 1.19 -3.42
C GLY A 15 -0.37 1.04 -3.39
N VAL A 16 -1.10 2.12 -3.72
CA VAL A 16 -2.56 2.12 -3.76
C VAL A 16 -3.06 1.93 -5.19
N GLY A 17 -4.00 1.00 -5.37
CA GLY A 17 -4.60 0.67 -6.66
C GLY A 17 -3.63 0.01 -7.64
N GLY A 18 -4.06 -0.15 -8.90
CA GLY A 18 -3.26 -0.84 -9.93
C GLY A 18 -1.95 -0.11 -10.26
N GLY A 19 -2.01 1.22 -10.43
CA GLY A 19 -0.84 2.05 -10.70
C GLY A 19 0.17 2.05 -9.55
N GLY A 20 -0.30 2.19 -8.31
CA GLY A 20 0.53 2.13 -7.11
C GLY A 20 1.19 0.77 -6.93
N GLY A 21 0.43 -0.32 -7.09
CA GLY A 21 0.98 -1.68 -7.04
C GLY A 21 2.05 -1.95 -8.10
N ASN A 22 1.89 -1.41 -9.30
CA ASN A 22 2.91 -1.48 -10.35
C ASN A 22 4.18 -0.69 -10.00
N ALA A 23 4.05 0.48 -9.36
CA ALA A 23 5.19 1.25 -8.88
C ALA A 23 5.96 0.48 -7.80
N VAL A 24 5.26 -0.10 -6.82
CA VAL A 24 5.86 -0.96 -5.78
C VAL A 24 6.59 -2.15 -6.40
N ASN A 25 5.99 -2.84 -7.37
CA ASN A 25 6.63 -3.94 -8.07
C ASN A 25 7.97 -3.55 -8.72
N ARG A 26 8.06 -2.33 -9.28
CA ARG A 26 9.30 -1.80 -9.86
C ARG A 26 10.33 -1.48 -8.79
N MET A 27 9.93 -0.91 -7.66
CA MET A 27 10.84 -0.62 -6.54
C MET A 27 11.44 -1.91 -5.95
N ILE A 28 10.62 -2.96 -5.81
CA ILE A 28 11.08 -4.29 -5.38
C ILE A 28 12.05 -4.88 -6.41
N ALA A 29 11.72 -4.82 -7.70
CA ALA A 29 12.58 -5.33 -8.77
C ALA A 29 13.91 -4.56 -8.88
N ALA A 30 13.92 -3.27 -8.53
CA ALA A 30 15.12 -2.45 -8.44
C ALA A 30 15.93 -2.68 -7.15
N ASN A 31 15.49 -3.61 -6.29
CA ASN A 31 16.17 -4.02 -5.06
C ASN A 31 16.41 -2.86 -4.08
N LEU A 32 15.42 -1.96 -3.93
CA LEU A 32 15.45 -0.93 -2.90
C LEU A 32 15.40 -1.59 -1.51
N ARG A 33 16.34 -1.24 -0.64
CA ARG A 33 16.51 -1.83 0.70
C ARG A 33 16.10 -0.85 1.78
N GLY A 34 15.81 -1.37 2.97
CA GLY A 34 15.41 -0.57 4.14
C GLY A 34 13.99 -0.01 4.03
N ILE A 35 13.16 -0.57 3.15
CA ILE A 35 11.79 -0.15 2.92
C ILE A 35 10.87 -1.35 3.15
N GLU A 36 9.82 -1.14 3.93
CA GLU A 36 8.69 -2.06 4.01
C GLU A 36 7.70 -1.74 2.88
N PHE A 37 7.50 -2.69 1.96
CA PHE A 37 6.59 -2.53 0.83
C PHE A 37 5.22 -3.11 1.15
N ILE A 38 4.19 -2.29 0.95
CA ILE A 38 2.79 -2.60 1.17
C ILE A 38 2.03 -2.34 -0.13
N ALA A 39 1.06 -3.19 -0.46
CA ALA A 39 0.09 -2.92 -1.52
C ALA A 39 -1.33 -2.89 -0.95
N ALA A 40 -2.12 -1.90 -1.35
CA ALA A 40 -3.52 -1.77 -0.98
C ALA A 40 -4.38 -1.64 -2.25
N ASN A 41 -5.38 -2.50 -2.42
CA ASN A 41 -6.23 -2.47 -3.62
C ASN A 41 -7.62 -3.01 -3.36
N THR A 42 -8.62 -2.49 -4.07
CA THR A 42 -9.99 -3.01 -4.10
C THR A 42 -10.16 -4.22 -5.02
N ASP A 43 -9.22 -4.46 -5.94
CA ASP A 43 -9.25 -5.59 -6.87
C ASP A 43 -8.31 -6.71 -6.37
N LEU A 44 -8.89 -7.86 -6.03
CA LEU A 44 -8.16 -9.03 -5.53
C LEU A 44 -7.19 -9.60 -6.57
N GLN A 45 -7.55 -9.58 -7.85
CA GLN A 45 -6.69 -10.10 -8.92
C GLN A 45 -5.47 -9.20 -9.11
N ALA A 46 -5.65 -7.89 -9.06
CA ALA A 46 -4.55 -6.95 -9.10
C ALA A 46 -3.64 -7.08 -7.87
N LEU A 47 -4.23 -7.24 -6.68
CA LEU A 47 -3.49 -7.44 -5.43
C LEU A 47 -2.68 -8.75 -5.44
N ALA A 48 -3.25 -9.83 -5.97
CA ALA A 48 -2.56 -11.11 -6.12
C ALA A 48 -1.31 -11.01 -7.00
N LYS A 49 -1.36 -10.20 -8.07
CA LYS A 49 -0.23 -9.94 -8.99
C LYS A 49 0.84 -9.02 -8.40
N CYS A 50 0.57 -8.32 -7.30
CA CYS A 50 1.56 -7.48 -6.65
C CYS A 50 2.62 -8.32 -5.91
N LYS A 51 3.88 -7.86 -5.98
CA LYS A 51 5.05 -8.49 -5.36
C LYS A 51 5.32 -7.99 -3.93
N ALA A 52 4.56 -7.00 -3.46
CA ALA A 52 4.66 -6.55 -2.08
C ALA A 52 4.42 -7.72 -1.10
N PRO A 53 5.28 -7.90 -0.08
CA PRO A 53 5.10 -8.96 0.92
C PRO A 53 3.82 -8.75 1.73
N THR A 54 3.49 -7.50 2.06
CA THR A 54 2.29 -7.15 2.81
C THR A 54 1.23 -6.60 1.85
N LYS A 55 0.00 -7.11 1.97
CA LYS A 55 -1.11 -6.79 1.06
C LYS A 55 -2.38 -6.55 1.84
N LEU A 56 -3.10 -5.49 1.50
CA LEU A 56 -4.39 -5.14 2.06
C LEU A 56 -5.44 -5.09 0.96
N GLN A 57 -6.47 -5.90 1.11
CA GLN A 57 -7.66 -5.81 0.28
C GLN A 57 -8.57 -4.74 0.88
N LEU A 58 -8.97 -3.76 0.08
CA LEU A 58 -9.86 -2.67 0.49
C LEU A 58 -11.31 -2.93 0.07
N GLY A 59 -12.25 -2.51 0.92
CA GLY A 59 -13.69 -2.53 0.71
C GLY A 59 -14.21 -3.89 0.27
N LEU A 60 -13.89 -4.95 1.01
CA LEU A 60 -14.33 -6.30 0.65
C LEU A 60 -15.86 -6.39 0.59
N GLN A 61 -16.57 -5.71 1.49
CA GLN A 61 -18.04 -5.71 1.49
C GLN A 61 -18.62 -4.87 0.34
N ILE A 62 -18.00 -3.71 0.06
CA ILE A 62 -18.45 -2.81 -1.01
C ILE A 62 -18.19 -3.38 -2.40
N THR A 63 -16.99 -3.89 -2.63
CA THR A 63 -16.49 -4.22 -3.98
C THR A 63 -16.54 -5.72 -4.27
N ARG A 64 -16.67 -6.56 -3.24
CA ARG A 64 -16.55 -8.03 -3.32
C ARG A 64 -15.24 -8.49 -3.97
N GLY A 65 -14.19 -7.66 -3.87
CA GLY A 65 -12.89 -7.90 -4.46
C GLY A 65 -12.81 -7.70 -5.98
N LEU A 66 -13.83 -7.09 -6.60
CA LEU A 66 -13.90 -6.85 -8.05
C LEU A 66 -13.33 -5.49 -8.47
N GLY A 67 -12.90 -4.66 -7.53
CA GLY A 67 -12.38 -3.33 -7.79
C GLY A 67 -13.42 -2.21 -7.69
N ALA A 68 -12.93 -0.96 -7.70
CA ALA A 68 -13.74 0.25 -7.63
C ALA A 68 -14.36 0.68 -8.97
N GLY A 69 -14.04 0.00 -10.07
CA GLY A 69 -14.64 0.30 -11.39
C GLY A 69 -14.29 1.68 -11.94
N ALA A 70 -13.13 2.23 -11.59
CA ALA A 70 -12.71 3.61 -11.89
C ALA A 70 -13.59 4.71 -11.28
N ASP A 71 -14.40 4.37 -10.27
CA ASP A 71 -15.16 5.33 -9.48
C ASP A 71 -14.39 5.70 -8.19
N PRO A 72 -13.89 6.94 -8.08
CA PRO A 72 -13.15 7.39 -6.90
C PRO A 72 -13.98 7.35 -5.61
N GLU A 73 -15.29 7.51 -5.68
CA GLU A 73 -16.15 7.44 -4.50
C GLU A 73 -16.28 6.02 -3.96
N VAL A 74 -16.30 5.01 -4.84
CA VAL A 74 -16.23 3.61 -4.44
C VAL A 74 -14.88 3.33 -3.76
N GLY A 75 -13.78 3.79 -4.36
CA GLY A 75 -12.44 3.67 -3.77
C GLY A 75 -12.33 4.35 -2.39
N ARG A 76 -12.90 5.55 -2.25
CA ARG A 76 -12.94 6.28 -0.97
C ARG A 76 -13.70 5.52 0.10
N LYS A 77 -14.90 5.01 -0.21
CA LYS A 77 -15.71 4.23 0.74
C LYS A 77 -15.02 2.92 1.12
N ALA A 78 -14.37 2.26 0.15
CA ALA A 78 -13.60 1.05 0.40
C ALA A 78 -12.42 1.30 1.35
N ALA A 79 -11.70 2.41 1.19
CA ALA A 79 -10.62 2.78 2.11
C ALA A 79 -11.14 3.11 3.53
N LEU A 80 -12.32 3.73 3.63
CA LEU A 80 -12.95 4.05 4.91
C LEU A 80 -13.48 2.80 5.64
N GLU A 81 -13.99 1.81 4.91
CA GLU A 81 -14.42 0.51 5.45
C GLU A 81 -13.29 -0.15 6.25
N ASP A 82 -12.06 -0.13 5.72
CA ASP A 82 -10.91 -0.81 6.31
C ASP A 82 -9.95 0.14 7.07
N THR A 83 -10.47 1.24 7.63
CA THR A 83 -9.64 2.25 8.32
C THR A 83 -8.75 1.66 9.41
N GLU A 84 -9.28 0.75 10.24
CA GLU A 84 -8.50 0.12 11.33
C GLU A 84 -7.32 -0.68 10.79
N GLN A 85 -7.53 -1.49 9.75
CA GLN A 85 -6.48 -2.29 9.12
C GLN A 85 -5.45 -1.38 8.44
N VAL A 86 -5.87 -0.28 7.82
CA VAL A 86 -4.95 0.73 7.29
C VAL A 86 -4.07 1.26 8.42
N LEU A 87 -4.66 1.70 9.54
CA LEU A 87 -3.89 2.24 10.68
C LEU A 87 -2.88 1.23 11.23
N GLU A 88 -3.26 -0.04 11.38
CA GLU A 88 -2.34 -1.12 11.81
C GLU A 88 -1.15 -1.27 10.85
N MET A 89 -1.38 -1.14 9.53
CA MET A 89 -0.28 -1.18 8.55
C MET A 89 0.65 0.03 8.64
N LEU A 90 0.13 1.20 9.00
CA LEU A 90 0.93 2.42 9.13
C LEU A 90 1.74 2.44 10.43
N ASP A 91 1.33 1.65 11.44
CA ASP A 91 1.90 1.72 12.77
C ASP A 91 3.41 1.42 12.79
N GLY A 92 4.11 2.15 13.67
CA GLY A 92 5.55 2.07 13.85
C GLY A 92 6.39 2.64 12.70
N ALA A 93 5.81 3.27 11.67
CA ALA A 93 6.56 3.96 10.63
C ALA A 93 7.00 5.36 11.08
N ASP A 94 8.25 5.72 10.80
CA ASP A 94 8.74 7.10 10.95
C ASP A 94 8.40 7.94 9.72
N MET A 95 8.32 7.29 8.55
CA MET A 95 7.99 7.92 7.28
C MET A 95 7.20 6.99 6.38
N ILE A 96 6.16 7.56 5.75
CA ILE A 96 5.26 6.82 4.88
C ILE A 96 5.21 7.49 3.50
N PHE A 97 5.43 6.70 2.46
CA PHE A 97 5.26 7.11 1.09
C PHE A 97 4.02 6.44 0.50
N LEU A 98 3.06 7.25 0.07
CA LEU A 98 1.92 6.79 -0.71
C LEU A 98 2.24 6.94 -2.20
N THR A 99 2.11 5.85 -2.96
CA THR A 99 2.23 5.88 -4.42
C THR A 99 0.94 5.38 -5.05
N ALA A 100 0.37 6.17 -5.95
CA ALA A 100 -0.85 5.86 -6.68
C ALA A 100 -0.76 6.41 -8.10
N GLY A 101 -1.48 5.79 -9.04
CA GLY A 101 -1.78 6.41 -10.32
C GLY A 101 -3.10 7.14 -10.21
N MET A 102 -3.11 8.47 -10.34
CA MET A 102 -4.34 9.26 -10.29
C MET A 102 -5.16 9.07 -11.58
N GLY A 103 -6.49 9.12 -11.47
CA GLY A 103 -7.42 9.14 -12.61
C GLY A 103 -8.30 7.89 -12.77
N GLY A 104 -8.14 6.89 -11.90
CA GLY A 104 -9.09 5.78 -11.75
C GLY A 104 -9.64 5.70 -10.33
#